data_AF-A0A8F5BMA8-F1
#
_entry.id   AF-A0A8F5BMA8-F1
#
_cell.length_a   1.000
_cell.length_b   1.000
_cell.length_c   1.000
_cell.angle_alpha   90.00
_cell.angle_beta   90.00
_cell.angle_gamma   90.00
#
_symmetry.space_group_name_H-M   'P 1'
#
loop_
_entity.id
_entity.type
_entity.pdbx_description
1 polymer ?
#
loop_
_entity_poly.entity_id
_entity_poly.type
_entity_poly.pdbx_seq_one_letter_code
_entity_poly.pdbx_strand_id
1 'polypeptide(L)'
;MRIIIPRRVIEENAECAKEYDDYYPYADDLEYEFTTEEVDIDYGDLEEIVDEYLDDVLDILIHDYRDKLLKALKNYKKEMALK
;
A
#
# COMPACT_ATOMS: atom_id res chain seq x y z
N MET A 1 -0.04 5.27 -3.57
CA MET A 1 -0.07 3.82 -3.82
C MET A 1 0.05 3.57 -5.32
N ARG A 2 0.98 2.73 -5.77
CA ARG A 2 1.11 2.34 -7.19
C ARG A 2 1.18 0.82 -7.30
N ILE A 3 0.41 0.25 -8.21
CA ILE A 3 0.31 -1.21 -8.43
C ILE A 3 0.95 -1.56 -9.77
N ILE A 4 1.78 -2.61 -9.79
CA ILE A 4 2.37 -3.13 -11.01
C ILE A 4 1.48 -4.27 -11.53
N ILE A 5 0.83 -4.05 -12.68
CA ILE A 5 0.04 -5.09 -13.36
C ILE A 5 0.92 -5.78 -14.41
N PRO A 6 1.04 -7.12 -14.39
CA PRO A 6 1.79 -7.84 -15.40
C PRO A 6 1.22 -7.59 -16.79
N ARG A 7 2.11 -7.28 -17.74
CA ARG A 7 1.75 -6.97 -19.13
C ARG A 7 0.82 -8.00 -19.77
N ARG A 8 1.02 -9.28 -19.47
CA ARG A 8 0.21 -10.37 -20.00
C ARG A 8 -1.26 -10.29 -19.58
N VAL A 9 -1.53 -9.87 -18.33
CA VAL A 9 -2.90 -9.69 -17.84
C VAL A 9 -3.59 -8.59 -18.64
N ILE A 10 -2.88 -7.49 -18.94
CA ILE A 10 -3.39 -6.40 -19.78
C ILE A 10 -3.68 -6.91 -21.19
N GLU A 11 -2.77 -7.65 -21.81
CA GLU A 11 -2.97 -8.16 -23.18
C GLU A 11 -4.12 -9.18 -23.30
N GLU A 12 -4.39 -9.95 -22.24
CA GLU A 12 -5.46 -10.96 -22.23
C GLU A 12 -6.83 -10.38 -21.90
N ASN A 13 -6.89 -9.20 -21.26
CA ASN A 13 -8.15 -8.65 -20.71
C ASN A 13 -8.47 -7.21 -21.13
N ALA A 14 -7.56 -6.52 -21.83
CA ALA A 14 -7.78 -5.18 -22.33
C ALA A 14 -7.73 -5.13 -23.86
N GLU A 15 -8.61 -4.34 -24.46
CA GLU A 15 -8.60 -4.02 -25.88
C GLU A 15 -8.12 -2.59 -26.12
N CYS A 16 -7.42 -2.37 -27.23
CA CYS A 16 -7.04 -1.02 -27.64
C CYS A 16 -8.09 -0.47 -28.61
N ALA A 17 -8.84 0.54 -28.18
CA ALA A 17 -9.71 1.29 -29.07
C ALA A 17 -8.99 2.56 -29.56
N LYS A 18 -9.20 2.91 -30.82
CA LYS A 18 -8.71 4.17 -31.37
C LYS A 18 -9.72 5.27 -31.08
N GLU A 19 -9.29 6.31 -30.37
CA GLU A 19 -10.08 7.52 -30.17
C GLU A 19 -9.29 8.74 -30.59
N TYR A 20 -9.89 9.56 -31.47
CA TYR A 20 -9.21 10.65 -32.15
C TYR A 20 -7.95 10.15 -32.88
N ASP A 21 -6.76 10.62 -32.48
CA ASP A 21 -5.47 10.27 -33.07
C ASP A 21 -4.64 9.30 -32.19
N ASP A 22 -5.15 8.91 -31.02
CA ASP A 22 -4.44 8.06 -30.06
C ASP A 22 -5.16 6.72 -29.82
N TYR A 23 -4.42 5.72 -29.33
CA TYR A 23 -4.97 4.42 -28.91
C TYR A 23 -5.03 4.37 -27.40
N TYR A 24 -6.20 4.03 -26.86
CA TYR A 24 -6.42 3.91 -25.43
C TYR A 24 -6.79 2.46 -25.07
N PRO A 25 -6.19 1.90 -24.00
CA PRO A 25 -6.57 0.60 -23.50
C PRO A 25 -7.88 0.70 -22.72
N TYR A 26 -8.83 -0.17 -23.03
CA TYR A 26 -10.10 -0.34 -22.35
C TYR A 26 -10.25 -1.77 -21.84
N ALA A 27 -10.85 -1.91 -20.66
CA ALA A 27 -11.29 -3.17 -20.10
C ALA A 27 -12.66 -2.92 -19.46
N ASP A 28 -13.58 -3.89 -19.55
CA ASP A 28 -14.91 -3.75 -18.94
C ASP A 28 -14.80 -3.76 -17.41
N ASP A 29 -14.41 -4.90 -16.82
CA ASP A 29 -14.30 -5.10 -15.37
C ASP A 29 -13.10 -6.02 -15.04
N LEU A 30 -11.86 -5.50 -15.15
CA LEU A 30 -10.67 -6.27 -14.77
C LEU A 30 -10.38 -6.14 -13.27
N GLU A 31 -10.65 -7.20 -12.52
CA GLU A 31 -10.17 -7.35 -11.15
C GLU A 31 -8.79 -8.01 -11.16
N TYR A 32 -7.78 -7.33 -10.59
CA TYR A 32 -6.43 -7.87 -10.41
C TYR A 32 -6.13 -7.96 -8.91
N GLU A 33 -6.00 -9.18 -8.39
CA GLU A 33 -5.50 -9.41 -7.05
C GLU A 33 -3.99 -9.23 -7.04
N PHE A 34 -3.51 -8.35 -6.16
CA PHE A 34 -2.09 -8.05 -6.00
C PHE A 34 -1.65 -8.33 -4.57
N THR A 35 -0.39 -8.68 -4.42
CA THR A 35 0.26 -8.84 -3.12
C THR A 35 0.94 -7.56 -2.69
N THR A 36 1.28 -7.44 -1.40
CA THR A 36 2.03 -6.27 -0.88
C THR A 36 3.42 -6.11 -1.51
N GLU A 37 3.97 -7.13 -2.16
CA GLU A 37 5.25 -7.06 -2.88
C GLU A 37 5.12 -6.37 -4.25
N GLU A 38 3.90 -6.32 -4.79
CA GLU A 38 3.60 -5.73 -6.11
C GLU A 38 3.10 -4.28 -6.01
N VAL A 39 3.06 -3.75 -4.78
CA VAL A 39 2.67 -2.39 -4.46
C VAL A 39 3.89 -1.62 -3.98
N ASP A 40 4.17 -0.49 -4.63
CA ASP A 40 5.11 0.49 -4.09
C ASP A 40 4.34 1.42 -3.14
N ILE A 41 4.70 1.34 -1.85
CA ILE A 41 4.08 2.09 -0.76
C ILE A 41 5.11 3.09 -0.23
N ASP A 42 4.82 4.38 -0.41
CA ASP A 42 5.64 5.43 0.17
C ASP A 42 5.19 5.80 1.60
N TYR A 43 5.89 6.74 2.23
CA TYR A 43 5.55 7.14 3.60
C TYR A 43 4.19 7.85 3.70
N GLY A 44 3.81 8.63 2.69
CA GLY A 44 2.52 9.31 2.66
C GLY A 44 1.37 8.32 2.55
N ASP A 45 1.55 7.28 1.72
CA ASP A 45 0.62 6.16 1.64
C ASP A 45 0.44 5.46 2.99
N LEU A 46 1.54 5.24 3.73
CA LEU A 46 1.46 4.65 5.08
C LEU A 46 0.73 5.56 6.07
N GLU A 47 0.94 6.87 6.00
CA GLU A 47 0.26 7.84 6.85
C GLU A 47 -1.25 7.81 6.61
N GLU A 48 -1.68 7.81 5.35
CA GLU A 48 -3.10 7.69 4.99
C GLU A 48 -3.71 6.36 5.48
N ILE A 49 -3.01 5.24 5.29
CA ILE A 49 -3.46 3.92 5.79
C ILE A 49 -3.59 3.94 7.32
N VAL A 50 -2.60 4.50 8.02
CA VAL A 50 -2.63 4.58 9.48
C VAL A 50 -3.76 5.49 9.95
N ASP A 51 -4.01 6.61 9.28
CA ASP A 51 -5.10 7.53 9.66
C ASP A 51 -6.49 6.91 9.44
N GLU A 52 -6.69 6.20 8.34
CA GLU A 52 -7.98 5.55 8.04
C GLU A 52 -8.25 4.33 8.94
N TYR A 53 -7.21 3.55 9.25
CA TYR A 53 -7.33 2.27 9.97
C TYR A 53 -6.63 2.28 11.34
N LEU A 54 -6.53 3.44 11.99
CA LEU A 54 -5.70 3.62 13.19
C LEU A 54 -6.00 2.60 14.28
N ASP A 55 -7.27 2.39 14.61
CA ASP A 55 -7.69 1.51 15.69
C ASP A 55 -7.28 0.06 15.43
N ASP A 56 -7.48 -0.43 14.20
CA ASP A 56 -7.09 -1.79 13.79
C ASP A 56 -5.57 -1.96 13.78
N VAL A 57 -4.84 -0.95 13.27
CA VAL A 57 -3.37 -0.95 13.29
C VAL A 57 -2.86 -1.01 14.73
N LEU A 58 -3.46 -0.24 15.65
CA LEU A 58 -3.10 -0.28 17.06
C LEU A 58 -3.38 -1.63 17.70
N ASP A 59 -4.51 -2.25 17.38
CA ASP A 59 -4.87 -3.58 17.90
C ASP A 59 -3.86 -4.64 17.44
N ILE A 60 -3.54 -4.66 16.14
CA ILE A 60 -2.51 -5.53 15.56
C ILE A 60 -1.15 -5.29 16.25
N LEU A 61 -0.76 -4.03 16.44
CA LEU A 61 0.52 -3.70 17.08
C LEU A 61 0.58 -4.14 18.54
N ILE A 62 -0.52 -4.04 19.28
CA ILE A 62 -0.62 -4.43 20.69
C ILE A 62 -0.63 -5.94 20.85
N HIS A 63 -1.33 -6.66 19.98
CA HIS A 63 -1.50 -8.10 20.07
C HIS A 63 -0.28 -8.87 19.51
N ASP A 64 0.13 -8.55 18.29
CA ASP A 64 1.11 -9.37 17.56
C ASP A 64 2.52 -8.80 17.61
N TYR A 65 2.67 -7.48 17.78
CA TYR A 65 3.95 -6.79 17.72
C TYR A 65 4.36 -6.07 19.02
N ARG A 66 3.71 -6.42 20.13
CA ARG A 66 3.86 -5.75 21.43
C ARG A 66 5.31 -5.49 21.86
N ASP A 67 6.16 -6.50 21.75
CA ASP A 67 7.54 -6.40 22.22
C ASP A 67 8.36 -5.43 21.36
N LYS A 68 8.12 -5.42 20.04
CA LYS A 68 8.76 -4.46 19.13
C LYS A 68 8.26 -3.04 19.42
N LEU A 69 6.95 -2.87 19.63
CA LEU A 69 6.34 -1.59 20.00
C LEU A 69 6.94 -1.05 21.31
N LEU A 70 7.01 -1.86 22.36
CA LEU A 70 7.58 -1.46 23.65
C LEU A 70 9.07 -1.11 23.56
N LYS A 71 9.84 -1.84 22.73
CA LYS A 71 11.25 -1.53 22.50
C LYS A 71 11.42 -0.17 21.79
N ALA A 72 10.61 0.10 20.77
CA ALA A 72 10.60 1.38 20.07
C ALA A 72 10.26 2.54 21.03
N LEU A 73 9.19 2.40 21.83
CA LEU A 73 8.77 3.40 22.81
C LEU A 73 9.81 3.67 23.91
N LYS A 74 10.50 2.63 24.40
CA LYS A 74 11.58 2.78 25.40
C LYS A 74 12.76 3.57 24.84
N ASN A 75 13.15 3.30 23.59
CA ASN A 75 14.21 4.04 22.92
C ASN A 75 13.81 5.51 22.72
N TYR A 76 12.58 5.75 22.31
CA TYR A 76 12.04 7.11 22.14
C TYR A 76 12.06 7.92 23.45
N LYS A 77 11.61 7.33 24.57
CA LYS A 77 11.69 7.98 25.89
C LYS A 77 13.13 8.31 26.31
N LYS A 78 14.09 7.45 25.97
CA LYS A 78 15.50 7.65 26.29
C LYS A 78 16.09 8.82 25.49
N GLU A 79 15.73 8.97 24.22
CA GLU A 79 16.16 10.09 23.38
C GLU A 79 15.55 11.42 23.84
N MET A 80 14.29 11.43 24.27
CA MET A 80 13.67 12.63 24.85
C MET A 80 14.28 13.05 26.18
N ALA A 81 14.75 12.10 27.00
CA ALA A 81 15.40 12.40 28.28
C ALA A 81 16.86 12.89 28.14
N LEU A 82 17.45 12.76 26.94
CA LEU A 82 18.80 13.20 26.61
C LEU A 82 18.84 14.57 25.90
N LYS A 83 17.67 15.11 25.51
CA LYS A 83 17.49 16.46 24.99
C LYS A 83 17.09 17.43 26.11
#